data_AF-A0AAD9BNK8-F1
#
_entry.id   AF-A0AAD9BNK8-F1
#
_cell.length_a   1.000
_cell.length_b   1.000
_cell.length_c   1.000
_cell.angle_alpha   90.00
_cell.angle_beta   90.00
_cell.angle_gamma   90.00
#
_symmetry.space_group_name_H-M   'P 1'
#
loop_
_entity.id
_entity.type
_entity.pdbx_description
1 polymer ?
#
loop_
_entity_poly.entity_id
_entity_poly.type
_entity_poly.pdbx_seq_one_letter_code
_entity_poly.pdbx_strand_id
1 'polypeptide(L)'
;MESKRVNSLQQVELNEISEDFIDPGIDLEAALKESSAALDLFLNNRFSDALALLKPRKNQSMYHAMGYTSILVMQAGMTFDPKDMDNAMASLGNPWRHAKNFGRKLE
;
A
#
# COMPACT_ATOMS: atom_id res chain seq x y z
N MET A 1 -3.28 11.95 -30.40
CA MET A 1 -1.98 12.21 -29.72
C MET A 1 -2.08 12.00 -28.20
N GLU A 2 -3.10 11.30 -27.69
CA GLU A 2 -3.32 11.06 -26.25
C GLU A 2 -2.46 9.95 -25.61
N SER A 3 -1.86 9.04 -26.38
CA SER A 3 -1.36 7.77 -25.79
C SER A 3 -0.02 7.90 -25.05
N LYS A 4 0.76 8.97 -25.27
CA LYS A 4 2.07 9.15 -24.60
C LYS A 4 1.99 9.83 -23.23
N ARG A 5 0.91 10.58 -22.94
CA ARG A 5 0.82 11.38 -21.70
C ARG A 5 0.41 10.54 -20.48
N VAL A 6 -0.36 9.47 -20.69
CA VAL A 6 -0.75 8.52 -19.62
C VAL A 6 0.45 7.69 -19.15
N ASN A 7 1.39 7.38 -20.07
CA ASN A 7 2.56 6.58 -19.75
C ASN A 7 3.60 7.37 -18.93
N SER A 8 3.74 8.69 -19.16
CA SER A 8 4.62 9.54 -18.35
C SER A 8 4.14 9.73 -16.92
N LEU A 9 2.83 9.83 -16.66
CA LEU A 9 2.33 10.00 -15.28
C LEU A 9 2.50 8.71 -14.45
N GLN A 10 2.38 7.53 -15.07
CA GLN A 10 2.67 6.26 -14.38
C GLN A 10 4.17 6.05 -14.14
N GLN A 11 5.03 6.66 -14.95
CA GLN A 11 6.47 6.43 -14.91
C GLN A 11 7.22 7.41 -14.00
N VAL A 12 6.63 8.56 -13.67
CA VAL A 12 7.28 9.61 -12.86
C VAL A 12 7.24 9.31 -11.34
N GLU A 13 6.25 8.57 -10.83
CA GLU A 13 6.13 8.31 -9.37
C GLU A 13 6.70 6.96 -8.89
N LEU A 14 7.26 6.14 -9.78
CA LEU A 14 7.91 4.87 -9.38
C LEU A 14 9.42 5.00 -9.11
N ASN A 15 10.00 6.17 -9.37
CA ASN A 15 11.46 6.36 -9.40
C ASN A 15 12.08 7.01 -8.14
N GLU A 16 11.31 7.35 -7.10
CA GLU A 16 11.85 7.91 -5.85
C GLU A 16 11.66 7.01 -4.62
N ILE A 17 11.75 5.69 -4.76
CA ILE A 17 11.56 4.79 -3.62
C ILE A 17 12.70 3.77 -3.54
N SER A 18 13.75 4.23 -2.84
CA SER A 18 14.96 3.54 -2.34
C SER A 18 14.90 2.00 -2.29
N GLU A 19 15.97 1.36 -2.76
CA GLU A 19 16.02 -0.06 -3.13
C GLU A 19 16.14 -1.08 -1.97
N ASP A 20 16.24 -0.68 -0.71
CA ASP A 20 16.60 -1.59 0.39
C ASP A 20 15.48 -1.81 1.43
N PHE A 21 14.41 -2.57 1.12
CA PHE A 21 13.30 -2.75 2.10
C PHE A 21 12.64 -4.14 2.12
N ILE A 22 13.43 -5.20 2.26
CA ILE A 22 12.94 -6.44 2.88
C ILE A 22 13.68 -6.56 4.20
N ASP A 23 13.04 -6.15 5.31
CA ASP A 23 13.56 -6.48 6.63
C ASP A 23 13.19 -7.96 6.92
N PRO A 24 14.16 -8.88 6.99
CA PRO A 24 13.90 -10.28 7.35
C PRO A 24 13.38 -10.45 8.79
N GLY A 25 13.28 -9.37 9.58
CA GLY A 25 12.90 -9.38 10.99
C GLY A 25 11.40 -9.54 11.31
N ILE A 26 10.48 -9.41 10.35
CA ILE A 26 9.05 -9.65 10.61
C ILE A 26 8.67 -11.09 10.23
N ASP A 27 8.28 -11.83 11.26
CA ASP A 27 7.61 -13.12 11.11
C ASP A 27 6.30 -12.95 10.32
N LEU A 28 6.10 -13.82 9.33
CA LEU A 28 4.93 -13.79 8.46
C LEU A 28 3.63 -13.93 9.26
N GLU A 29 3.63 -14.77 10.29
CA GLU A 29 2.48 -14.98 11.16
C GLU A 29 2.12 -13.70 11.91
N ALA A 30 3.13 -12.99 12.44
CA ALA A 30 2.94 -11.69 13.06
C ALA A 30 2.34 -10.68 12.07
N ALA A 31 2.86 -10.61 10.84
CA ALA A 31 2.33 -9.68 9.83
C ALA A 31 0.86 -9.97 9.46
N LEU A 32 0.50 -11.26 9.35
CA LEU A 32 -0.87 -11.68 9.07
C LEU A 32 -1.80 -11.34 10.23
N LYS A 33 -1.36 -11.58 11.47
CA LYS A 33 -2.15 -11.29 12.67
C LYS A 33 -2.41 -9.78 12.82
N GLU A 34 -1.40 -8.97 12.60
CA GLU A 34 -1.53 -7.50 12.64
C GLU A 34 -2.41 -6.97 11.51
N SER A 35 -2.29 -7.54 10.31
CA SER A 35 -3.15 -7.19 9.17
C SER A 35 -4.61 -7.61 9.41
N SER A 36 -4.84 -8.76 10.05
CA SER A 36 -6.18 -9.21 10.44
C SER A 36 -6.81 -8.27 11.46
N ALA A 37 -6.04 -7.85 12.47
CA ALA A 37 -6.52 -6.88 13.46
C ALA A 37 -6.86 -5.52 12.82
N ALA A 38 -6.06 -5.07 11.84
CA ALA A 38 -6.38 -3.87 11.08
C ALA A 38 -7.67 -4.02 10.25
N LEU A 39 -7.89 -5.21 9.67
CA LEU A 39 -9.11 -5.52 8.94
C LEU A 39 -10.35 -5.53 9.86
N ASP A 40 -10.23 -6.07 11.08
CA ASP A 40 -11.31 -6.01 12.06
C ASP A 40 -11.66 -4.57 12.42
N LEU A 41 -10.67 -3.70 12.64
CA LEU A 41 -10.90 -2.28 12.89
C LEU A 41 -11.57 -1.60 11.68
N PHE A 42 -11.12 -1.92 10.48
CA PHE A 42 -11.68 -1.42 9.23
C PHE A 42 -13.16 -1.79 9.06
N LEU A 43 -13.50 -3.07 9.25
CA LEU A 43 -14.88 -3.57 9.12
C LEU A 43 -15.80 -3.05 10.23
N ASN A 44 -15.24 -2.62 11.37
CA ASN A 44 -15.96 -1.92 12.42
C ASN A 44 -16.01 -0.39 12.22
N ASN A 45 -15.71 0.11 11.01
CA ASN A 45 -15.67 1.53 10.65
C ASN A 45 -14.65 2.38 11.44
N ARG A 46 -13.69 1.74 12.11
CA ARG A 46 -12.61 2.41 12.85
C ARG A 46 -11.40 2.65 11.94
N PHE A 47 -11.63 3.37 10.83
CA PHE A 47 -10.63 3.58 9.77
C PHE A 47 -9.35 4.27 10.26
N SER A 48 -9.48 5.26 11.14
CA SER A 48 -8.32 5.96 11.71
C SER A 48 -7.42 5.06 12.54
N ASP A 49 -8.02 4.13 13.30
CA ASP A 49 -7.29 3.17 14.12
C ASP A 49 -6.62 2.10 13.25
N ALA A 50 -7.32 1.62 12.21
CA ALA A 50 -6.75 0.72 11.22
C ALA A 50 -5.54 1.36 10.51
N LEU A 51 -5.65 2.63 10.10
CA LEU A 51 -4.53 3.37 9.49
C LEU A 51 -3.38 3.57 10.47
N ALA A 52 -3.65 3.89 11.73
CA ALA A 52 -2.61 4.04 12.75
C ALA A 52 -1.82 2.75 12.97
N LEU A 53 -2.49 1.60 12.92
CA LEU A 53 -1.87 0.28 13.04
C LEU A 53 -1.01 -0.08 11.81
N LEU A 54 -1.49 0.26 10.61
CA LEU A 54 -0.84 -0.12 9.34
C LEU A 54 0.28 0.83 8.91
N LYS A 55 0.15 2.14 9.18
CA LYS A 55 1.09 3.19 8.75
C LYS A 55 2.56 2.96 9.13
N PRO A 56 2.93 2.53 10.35
CA PRO A 56 4.33 2.33 10.71
C PRO A 56 4.97 1.14 9.97
N ARG A 57 4.17 0.16 9.54
CA ARG A 57 4.65 -1.10 8.94
C ARG A 57 4.37 -1.23 7.45
N LYS A 58 3.79 -0.21 6.83
CA LYS A 58 3.43 -0.18 5.40
C LYS A 58 4.61 -0.43 4.44
N ASN A 59 5.85 -0.20 4.89
CA ASN A 59 7.06 -0.42 4.08
C ASN A 59 7.78 -1.73 4.44
N GLN A 60 7.32 -2.47 5.44
CA GLN A 60 8.01 -3.64 5.98
C GLN A 60 7.38 -4.96 5.52
N SER A 61 6.10 -4.95 5.18
CA SER A 61 5.38 -6.16 4.77
C SER A 61 4.32 -5.86 3.73
N MET A 62 4.20 -6.76 2.75
CA MET A 62 3.20 -6.69 1.69
C MET A 62 1.78 -6.54 2.25
N TYR A 63 1.46 -7.26 3.32
CA TYR A 63 0.10 -7.30 3.88
C TYR A 63 -0.28 -5.96 4.52
N HIS A 64 0.67 -5.31 5.21
CA HIS A 64 0.48 -3.98 5.78
C HIS A 64 0.38 -2.91 4.69
N ALA A 65 1.22 -3.01 3.66
CA ALA A 65 1.16 -2.13 2.50
C ALA A 65 -0.22 -2.22 1.84
N MET A 66 -0.65 -3.44 1.51
CA MET A 66 -1.95 -3.70 0.87
C MET A 66 -3.10 -3.14 1.69
N GLY A 67 -3.16 -3.45 3.00
CA GLY A 67 -4.21 -2.95 3.87
C GLY A 67 -4.24 -1.42 3.94
N TYR A 68 -3.08 -0.78 4.09
CA TYR A 68 -2.98 0.69 4.16
C TYR A 68 -3.50 1.34 2.87
N THR A 69 -3.05 0.82 1.73
CA THR A 69 -3.46 1.29 0.40
C THR A 69 -4.95 1.11 0.16
N SER A 70 -5.54 -0.03 0.53
CA SER A 70 -6.97 -0.27 0.35
C SER A 70 -7.84 0.73 1.11
N ILE A 71 -7.42 1.14 2.31
CA ILE A 71 -8.14 2.16 3.08
C ILE A 71 -8.04 3.52 2.41
N LEU A 72 -6.85 3.91 1.92
CA LEU A 72 -6.68 5.18 1.20
C LEU A 72 -7.48 5.23 -0.11
N VAL A 73 -7.50 4.13 -0.88
CA VAL A 73 -8.33 4.02 -2.10
C VAL A 73 -9.82 4.18 -1.77
N MET A 74 -10.26 3.58 -0.67
CA MET A 74 -11.64 3.74 -0.23
C MET A 74 -11.96 5.19 0.17
N GLN A 75 -11.06 5.85 0.90
CA GLN A 75 -11.22 7.27 1.26
C GLN A 75 -11.30 8.15 0.01
N ALA A 76 -10.38 7.96 -0.93
CA ALA A 76 -10.38 8.66 -2.22
C ALA A 76 -11.67 8.44 -3.02
N GLY A 77 -12.21 7.21 -3.02
CA GLY A 77 -13.47 6.88 -3.67
C GLY A 77 -14.71 7.44 -2.98
N MET A 78 -14.64 7.72 -1.68
CA MET A 78 -15.74 8.32 -0.92
C MET A 78 -15.74 9.84 -1.00
N THR A 79 -14.57 10.48 -0.94
CA THR A 79 -14.46 11.94 -0.94
C THR A 79 -14.39 12.50 -2.36
N PHE A 80 -13.89 11.72 -3.32
CA PHE A 80 -13.48 12.19 -4.64
C PHE A 80 -12.57 13.44 -4.57
N ASP A 81 -11.89 13.65 -3.44
CA ASP A 81 -10.98 14.78 -3.27
C ASP A 81 -9.68 14.47 -4.04
N PRO A 82 -9.19 15.40 -4.89
CA PRO A 82 -7.95 15.19 -5.63
C PRO A 82 -6.76 14.81 -4.74
N LYS A 83 -6.68 15.35 -3.53
CA LYS A 83 -5.59 15.04 -2.59
C LYS A 83 -5.68 13.62 -2.07
N ASP A 84 -6.88 13.12 -1.83
CA ASP A 84 -7.09 11.74 -1.41
C ASP A 84 -6.79 10.77 -2.55
N MET A 85 -7.13 11.15 -3.79
CA MET A 85 -6.74 10.39 -4.99
C MET A 85 -5.22 10.31 -5.14
N ASP A 86 -4.51 11.43 -5.02
CA ASP A 86 -3.04 11.47 -5.11
C ASP A 86 -2.40 10.60 -4.02
N ASN A 87 -2.91 10.68 -2.78
CA ASN A 87 -2.45 9.86 -1.66
C ASN A 87 -2.67 8.35 -1.90
N ALA A 88 -3.84 7.99 -2.43
CA ALA A 88 -4.16 6.61 -2.78
C ALA A 88 -3.24 6.09 -3.88
N MET A 89 -3.02 6.87 -4.94
CA MET A 89 -2.13 6.54 -6.05
C MET A 89 -0.68 6.35 -5.60
N ALA A 90 -0.15 7.27 -4.80
CA ALA A 90 1.20 7.15 -4.24
C ALA A 90 1.34 5.88 -3.37
N SER A 91 0.28 5.50 -2.64
CA SER A 91 0.30 4.29 -1.81
C SER A 91 0.24 2.98 -2.59
N LEU A 92 -0.28 2.98 -3.82
CA LEU A 92 -0.41 1.77 -4.66
C LEU A 92 0.92 1.24 -5.17
N GLY A 93 1.97 2.06 -5.22
CA GLY A 93 3.30 1.65 -5.68
C GLY A 93 3.97 0.60 -4.80
N ASN A 94 3.79 0.68 -3.48
CA ASN A 94 4.48 -0.19 -2.52
C ASN A 94 3.96 -1.64 -2.53
N PRO A 95 2.64 -1.90 -2.36
CA PRO A 95 2.12 -3.26 -2.36
C PRO A 95 2.38 -3.99 -3.68
N TRP A 96 2.29 -3.28 -4.81
CA TRP A 96 2.54 -3.83 -6.13
C TRP A 96 3.99 -4.32 -6.30
N ARG A 97 4.97 -3.53 -5.84
CA ARG A 97 6.39 -3.94 -5.81
C ARG A 97 6.61 -5.15 -4.90
N HIS A 98 6.02 -5.15 -3.71
CA HIS A 98 6.13 -6.31 -2.81
C HIS A 98 5.60 -7.59 -3.46
N ALA A 99 4.43 -7.53 -4.12
CA ALA A 99 3.86 -8.67 -4.84
C ALA A 99 4.76 -9.16 -5.99
N LYS A 100 5.32 -8.23 -6.79
CA LYS A 100 6.25 -8.54 -7.88
C LYS A 100 7.52 -9.21 -7.39
N ASN A 101 8.08 -8.74 -6.28
CA ASN A 101 9.29 -9.30 -5.68
C ASN A 101 9.06 -10.68 -5.06
N PHE A 102 7.87 -10.91 -4.47
CA PHE A 102 7.49 -12.22 -3.96
C PHE A 102 7.41 -13.26 -5.09
N GLY A 103 6.81 -12.90 -6.23
CA GLY A 103 6.72 -13.79 -7.40
C GLY A 103 8.09 -14.20 -7.95
N ARG A 104 9.05 -13.27 -8.05
CA ARG A 104 10.41 -13.57 -8.53
C ARG A 104 11.23 -14.49 -7.61
N LYS A 105 10.82 -14.67 -6.36
CA LYS A 105 11.52 -15.53 -5.39
C LYS A 105 11.05 -16.99 -5.44
N LEU A 106 9.99 -17.27 -6.20
CA LEU A 106 9.40 -18.60 -6.38
C LEU A 106 9.81 -19.27 -7.71
N GLU A 107 10.61 -18.58 -8.53
CA GLU A 107 11.25 -19.08 -9.76
C GLU A 107 12.72 -19.44 -9.48
#